data_AF-A0A804NRL5-F1
#
_entry.id   AF-A0A804NRL5-F1
#
_cell.length_a   1.000
_cell.length_b   1.000
_cell.length_c   1.000
_cell.angle_alpha   90.00
_cell.angle_beta   90.00
_cell.angle_gamma   90.00
#
_symmetry.space_group_name_H-M   'P 1'
#
loop_
_entity.id
_entity.type
_entity.pdbx_description
1 polymer ?
#
loop_
_entity_poly.entity_id
_entity_poly.type
_entity_poly.pdbx_seq_one_letter_code
_entity_poly.pdbx_strand_id
1 'polypeptide(L)'
;MADRRIITWEFWKDAIRSKSGEHGVKLKEKPEFTNPDEFYFKMINSRTVGGIHRPKPEDNKYTEEELLLLKNKDMGYILQSIQCEKRKSKAKLNTS
;
A
#
# COMPACT_ATOMS: atom_id res chain seq x y z
N MET A 1 24.38 32.68 -8.42
CA MET A 1 23.19 33.19 -7.68
C MET A 1 22.19 32.06 -7.64
N ALA A 2 21.84 31.53 -6.47
CA ALA A 2 20.79 30.51 -6.37
C ALA A 2 19.48 31.08 -6.92
N ASP A 3 18.77 30.31 -7.74
CA ASP A 3 17.48 30.71 -8.29
C ASP A 3 16.52 30.99 -7.12
N ARG A 4 15.96 32.20 -7.09
CA ARG A 4 15.03 32.66 -6.05
C ARG A 4 13.84 31.69 -5.90
N ARG A 5 13.50 30.93 -6.96
CA ARG A 5 12.47 29.88 -6.95
C ARG A 5 12.84 28.66 -6.09
N ILE A 6 14.12 28.29 -6.04
CA ILE A 6 14.61 27.16 -5.22
C ILE A 6 14.49 27.51 -3.74
N ILE A 7 14.88 28.73 -3.36
CA ILE A 7 14.80 29.23 -1.98
C ILE A 7 13.34 29.25 -1.49
N THR A 8 12.39 29.66 -2.35
CA THR A 8 10.96 29.65 -1.99
C THR A 8 10.38 28.24 -1.84
N TRP A 9 10.85 27.28 -2.65
CA TRP A 9 10.38 25.89 -2.57
C TRP A 9 10.90 25.17 -1.33
N GLU A 10 12.16 25.41 -0.96
CA GLU A 10 12.73 24.86 0.27
C GLU A 10 12.04 25.43 1.51
N PHE A 11 11.77 26.75 1.54
CA PHE A 11 11.01 27.38 2.62
C PHE A 11 9.62 26.76 2.80
N TRP A 12 8.89 26.51 1.70
CA TRP A 12 7.58 25.86 1.77
C TRP A 12 7.65 24.40 2.22
N LYS A 13 8.66 23.64 1.79
CA LYS A 13 8.88 22.26 2.26
C LYS A 13 9.13 22.23 3.77
N ASP A 14 9.95 23.15 4.29
CA ASP A 14 10.22 23.25 5.72
C ASP A 14 9.02 23.78 6.52
N ALA A 15 8.24 24.70 5.97
CA ALA A 15 6.97 25.13 6.58
C ALA A 15 5.97 23.98 6.70
N ILE A 16 5.81 23.16 5.64
CA ILE A 16 4.96 21.97 5.66
C ILE A 16 5.50 20.94 6.67
N ARG A 17 6.82 20.72 6.70
CA ARG A 17 7.47 19.82 7.66
C ARG A 17 7.29 20.28 9.10
N SER A 18 7.48 21.57 9.37
CA SER A 18 7.26 22.17 10.70
C SER A 18 5.81 22.01 11.15
N LYS A 19 4.84 22.28 10.25
CA LYS A 19 3.43 22.03 10.51
C LYS A 19 3.11 20.56 10.76
N SER A 20 3.74 19.64 10.04
CA SER A 20 3.60 18.20 10.31
C SER A 20 4.14 17.80 11.70
N GLY A 21 5.16 18.51 12.21
CA GLY A 21 5.71 18.31 13.54
C GLY A 21 4.75 18.71 14.67
N GLU A 22 3.93 19.75 14.49
CA GLU A 22 2.92 20.18 15.47
C GLU A 22 1.90 19.06 15.79
N HIS A 23 1.59 18.20 14.81
CA HIS A 23 0.71 17.03 15.02
C HIS A 23 1.32 16.02 15.99
N GLY A 24 2.64 15.88 16.04
CA GLY A 24 3.34 14.96 16.94
C GLY A 24 3.21 15.34 18.41
N VAL A 25 3.16 16.65 18.71
CA VAL A 25 2.99 17.15 20.09
C VAL A 25 1.62 16.75 20.63
N LYS A 26 0.56 16.93 19.84
CA LYS A 26 -0.82 16.55 20.21
C LYS A 26 -1.01 15.04 20.40
N LEU A 27 -0.10 14.20 19.91
CA LEU A 27 -0.16 12.75 20.14
C LEU A 27 0.43 12.34 21.50
N LYS A 28 1.30 13.18 22.09
CA LYS A 28 1.92 12.91 23.39
C LYS A 28 0.99 13.20 24.57
N GLU A 29 0.09 14.16 24.43
CA GLU A 29 -0.90 14.50 25.47
C GLU A 29 -2.04 13.46 25.55
N LYS A 30 -2.40 12.86 24.40
CA LYS A 30 -3.50 11.89 24.32
C LYS A 30 -3.37 10.68 25.26
N PRO A 31 -2.24 9.98 25.40
CA PRO A 31 -2.15 8.80 26.27
C PRO A 31 -2.45 9.12 27.74
N GLU A 32 -2.13 10.32 28.22
CA GLU A 32 -2.34 10.72 29.62
C GLU A 32 -3.82 10.91 29.99
N PHE A 33 -4.68 11.18 29.01
CA PHE A 33 -6.13 11.37 29.20
C PHE A 33 -6.97 10.17 28.72
N THR A 34 -6.36 9.03 28.41
CA THR A 34 -7.11 7.83 28.01
C THR A 34 -7.78 7.15 29.20
N ASN A 35 -9.07 6.84 29.06
CA ASN A 35 -9.79 6.02 30.03
C ASN A 35 -9.41 4.54 29.82
N PRO A 36 -8.88 3.82 30.83
CA PRO A 36 -8.50 2.41 30.67
C PRO A 36 -9.68 1.50 30.30
N ASP A 37 -10.91 1.89 30.63
CA ASP A 37 -12.13 1.13 30.30
C ASP A 37 -12.76 1.55 28.96
N GLU A 38 -12.05 2.37 28.17
CA GLU A 38 -12.54 2.81 26.87
C GLU A 38 -12.63 1.65 25.89
N PHE A 39 -13.85 1.36 25.44
CA PHE A 39 -14.12 0.32 24.47
C PHE A 39 -14.83 0.90 23.24
N TYR A 40 -14.21 0.70 22.08
CA TYR A 40 -14.81 0.97 20.79
C TYR A 40 -15.17 -0.35 20.11
N PHE A 41 -16.35 -0.44 19.47
CA PHE A 41 -16.75 -1.63 18.70
C PHE A 41 -15.73 -2.04 17.63
N LYS A 42 -14.94 -1.08 17.11
CA LYS A 42 -13.84 -1.35 16.18
C LYS A 42 -12.76 -2.26 16.78
N MET A 43 -12.59 -2.28 18.11
CA MET A 43 -11.63 -3.13 18.81
C MET A 43 -11.92 -4.62 18.59
N ILE A 44 -13.19 -5.01 18.43
CA ILE A 44 -13.61 -6.40 18.13
C ILE A 44 -12.98 -6.91 16.82
N ASN A 45 -12.86 -6.03 15.83
CA ASN A 45 -12.38 -6.36 14.48
C ASN A 45 -10.91 -5.95 14.28
N SER A 46 -10.17 -5.76 15.36
CA SER A 46 -8.77 -5.33 15.33
C SER A 46 -7.95 -6.13 16.35
N ARG A 47 -6.64 -6.12 16.20
CA ARG A 47 -5.74 -6.73 17.18
C ARG A 47 -4.54 -5.84 17.44
N THR A 48 -4.10 -5.77 18.68
CA THR A 48 -2.84 -5.11 19.04
C THR A 48 -1.72 -6.14 18.93
N VAL A 49 -0.74 -5.92 18.05
CA VAL A 49 0.42 -6.80 17.87
C VAL A 49 1.68 -5.99 18.13
N GLY A 50 2.43 -6.34 19.20
CA GLY A 50 3.64 -5.60 19.59
C GLY A 50 3.37 -4.15 19.98
N GLY A 51 2.23 -3.87 20.63
CA GLY A 51 1.82 -2.50 21.02
C GLY A 51 1.26 -1.65 19.88
N ILE A 52 1.25 -2.14 18.64
CA ILE A 52 0.70 -1.43 17.48
C ILE A 52 -0.70 -1.98 17.18
N HIS A 53 -1.70 -1.11 17.21
CA HIS A 53 -3.05 -1.44 16.76
C HIS A 53 -3.05 -1.74 15.27
N ARG A 54 -3.45 -2.95 14.89
CA ARG A 54 -3.61 -3.37 13.50
C ARG A 54 -5.07 -3.77 13.26
N PRO A 55 -5.65 -3.38 12.12
CA PRO A 55 -6.91 -4.00 11.71
C PRO A 55 -6.71 -5.52 11.63
N LYS A 56 -7.77 -6.29 11.90
CA LYS A 56 -7.72 -7.74 11.71
C LYS A 56 -7.33 -7.98 10.24
N PRO A 57 -6.31 -8.83 9.97
CA PRO A 57 -6.01 -9.18 8.59
C PRO A 57 -7.29 -9.73 7.96
N GLU A 58 -7.58 -9.31 6.74
CA GLU A 58 -8.65 -9.90 5.93
C GLU A 58 -8.19 -11.31 5.53
N ASP A 59 -8.21 -12.22 6.48
CA ASP A 59 -7.94 -13.64 6.25
C ASP A 59 -9.08 -14.17 5.37
N ASN A 60 -8.73 -14.79 4.25
CA ASN A 60 -9.65 -15.34 3.25
C ASN A 60 -10.44 -14.30 2.43
N LYS A 61 -9.75 -13.29 1.85
CA LYS A 61 -10.38 -12.40 0.86
C LYS A 61 -11.05 -13.13 -0.31
N TYR A 62 -10.55 -14.32 -0.63
CA TYR A 62 -11.03 -15.13 -1.74
C TYR A 62 -11.42 -16.52 -1.26
N THR A 63 -12.54 -17.01 -1.77
CA THR A 63 -12.91 -18.43 -1.64
C THR A 63 -11.94 -19.30 -2.44
N GLU A 64 -11.95 -20.61 -2.18
CA GLU A 64 -11.13 -21.56 -2.94
C GLU A 64 -11.49 -21.55 -4.44
N GLU A 65 -12.77 -21.36 -4.77
CA GLU A 65 -13.25 -21.23 -6.14
C GLU A 65 -12.70 -19.97 -6.82
N GLU A 66 -12.70 -18.84 -6.13
CA GLU A 66 -12.14 -17.58 -6.63
C GLU A 66 -10.62 -17.68 -6.85
N LEU A 67 -9.91 -18.35 -5.94
CA LEU A 67 -8.48 -18.65 -6.07
C LEU A 67 -8.21 -19.54 -7.29
N LEU A 68 -9.05 -20.55 -7.53
CA LEU A 68 -8.92 -21.42 -8.70
C LEU A 68 -9.17 -20.65 -10.00
N LEU A 69 -10.17 -19.78 -10.03
CA LEU A 69 -10.45 -18.89 -11.16
C LEU A 69 -9.28 -17.95 -11.45
N LEU A 70 -8.66 -17.38 -10.42
CA LEU A 70 -7.49 -16.51 -10.58
C LEU A 70 -6.30 -17.28 -11.16
N LYS A 71 -6.01 -18.47 -10.63
CA LYS A 71 -4.96 -19.36 -11.15
C LYS A 71 -5.20 -19.74 -12.62
N ASN A 72 -6.44 -20.04 -13.00
CA ASN A 72 -6.80 -20.36 -14.38
C ASN A 72 -6.62 -19.16 -15.32
N LYS A 73 -6.99 -17.96 -14.87
CA LYS A 73 -6.77 -16.71 -15.63
C LYS A 73 -5.29 -16.42 -15.85
N ASP A 74 -4.48 -16.52 -14.80
CA ASP A 74 -3.03 -16.30 -14.87
C ASP A 74 -2.36 -17.31 -15.80
N MET A 75 -2.74 -18.58 -15.69
CA MET A 75 -2.26 -19.63 -16.60
C MET A 75 -2.63 -19.33 -18.06
N GLY A 76 -3.85 -18.86 -18.32
CA GLY A 76 -4.29 -18.42 -19.64
C GLY A 76 -3.44 -17.29 -20.21
N TYR A 77 -3.14 -16.27 -19.40
CA TYR A 77 -2.27 -15.16 -19.79
C TYR A 77 -0.84 -15.60 -20.11
N ILE A 78 -0.27 -16.48 -19.30
CA ILE A 78 1.07 -17.04 -19.52
C ILE A 78 1.11 -17.82 -20.84
N LEU A 79 0.13 -18.69 -21.09
CA LEU A 79 0.05 -19.47 -22.32
C LEU A 79 -0.09 -18.56 -23.55
N GLN A 80 -0.95 -17.54 -23.50
CA GLN A 80 -1.10 -16.56 -24.57
C GLN A 80 0.22 -15.82 -24.83
N SER A 81 0.92 -15.40 -23.77
CA SER A 81 2.22 -14.73 -23.87
C SER A 81 3.26 -15.60 -24.57
N ILE A 82 3.36 -16.89 -24.17
CA ILE A 82 4.24 -17.87 -24.82
C ILE A 82 3.88 -18.07 -26.30
N GLN A 83 2.58 -18.16 -26.63
CA GLN A 83 2.13 -18.31 -28.01
C GLN A 83 2.48 -17.08 -28.85
N CYS A 84 2.30 -15.88 -28.33
CA CYS A 84 2.68 -14.63 -28.98
C CYS A 84 4.19 -14.59 -29.28
N GLU A 85 5.04 -14.95 -28.30
CA GLU A 85 6.49 -15.02 -28.50
C GLU A 85 6.88 -16.08 -29.54
N LYS A 86 6.29 -17.27 -29.49
CA LYS A 86 6.50 -18.31 -30.52
C LYS A 86 6.11 -17.82 -31.92
N ARG A 87 5.02 -17.07 -32.05
CA ARG A 87 4.58 -16.50 -33.35
C ARG A 87 5.55 -15.44 -33.85
N LYS A 88 6.05 -14.55 -32.98
CA LYS A 88 7.08 -13.56 -33.34
C LYS A 88 8.37 -14.22 -33.81
N SER A 89 8.84 -15.26 -33.10
CA SER A 89 10.06 -15.99 -33.48
C SER A 89 9.91 -16.71 -34.83
N LYS A 90 8.76 -17.35 -35.07
CA LYS A 90 8.44 -17.97 -36.37
C LYS A 90 8.35 -16.93 -37.50
N ALA A 91 7.72 -15.79 -37.26
CA ALA A 91 7.63 -14.72 -38.25
C ALA A 91 9.03 -14.21 -38.66
N LYS A 92 9.95 -14.03 -37.69
CA LYS A 92 11.34 -13.64 -37.97
C LYS A 92 12.11 -14.68 -38.79
N LEU A 93 11.85 -15.97 -38.57
CA LEU A 93 12.49 -17.06 -39.33
C LEU A 93 12.00 -17.16 -40.78
N ASN A 94 10.76 -16.77 -41.05
CA ASN A 94 10.17 -16.82 -42.40
C ASN A 94 10.51 -15.59 -43.26
N THR A 95 11.04 -14.52 -42.65
CA THR A 95 11.41 -13.27 -43.34
C THR A 95 12.91 -13.13 -43.63
N SER A 96 13.72 -14.12 -43.25
CA SER A 96 15.17 -14.22 -43.52
C SER A 96 15.44 -15.30 -44.55
#